data_AF-A0A8J3P1N1-F1
#
_entry.id   AF-A0A8J3P1N1-F1
#
_cell.length_a   1.000
_cell.length_b   1.000
_cell.length_c   1.000
_cell.angle_alpha   90.00
_cell.angle_beta   90.00
_cell.angle_gamma   90.00
#
_symmetry.space_group_name_H-M   'P 1'
#
loop_
_entity.id
_entity.type
_entity.pdbx_description
1 polymer ?
#
loop_
_entity_poly.entity_id
_entity_poly.type
_entity_poly.pdbx_seq_one_letter_code
_entity_poly.pdbx_strand_id
1 'polypeptide(L)'
;MSTRVGRALRAIGVSVAIAVVGVGAAAAPAQAASRDGVCDSGEFCYYYNSDFAGSVSDHGSSLADYGATQPTCYEFKSAGNGQGVCVKNNAASAWNRTGSTIRVYYNSDFGGATQDIASGAKVNLNATLKNNNASHQPAPTGGGGSYPAKDDYPYRGQTTGVDPWNFYKGQCTSFAAWAVRSRLDVAFHNYYDGVHWGNANNWANAARSAGIPVYGSPKAGDVAVRLGGTFGHVAFVTRVNSNGTFEVDEYNYNGGSAYSHRTVSVGTANSQFSQFIRFK
;
A
#
# COMPACT_ATOMS: atom_id res chain seq x y z
N MET A 1 10.42 -70.32 -62.55
CA MET A 1 10.09 -70.98 -61.27
C MET A 1 10.12 -69.90 -60.20
N SER A 2 8.95 -69.46 -59.70
CA SER A 2 8.37 -69.90 -58.41
C SER A 2 9.31 -69.60 -57.23
N THR A 3 8.96 -68.95 -56.11
CA THR A 3 7.66 -68.56 -55.53
C THR A 3 7.92 -67.72 -54.25
N ARG A 4 6.93 -66.92 -53.84
CA ARG A 4 6.46 -66.62 -52.44
C ARG A 4 7.43 -65.94 -51.44
N VAL A 5 7.12 -64.72 -51.00
CA VAL A 5 6.22 -64.29 -49.88
C VAL A 5 6.81 -64.48 -48.48
N GLY A 6 6.97 -63.34 -47.78
CA GLY A 6 6.54 -63.18 -46.39
C GLY A 6 7.64 -62.90 -45.34
N ARG A 7 7.64 -61.70 -44.76
CA ARG A 7 7.43 -61.45 -43.32
C ARG A 7 7.54 -59.97 -42.95
N ALA A 8 6.56 -59.53 -42.16
CA ALA A 8 6.50 -58.23 -41.53
C ALA A 8 7.46 -58.13 -40.33
N LEU A 9 8.00 -56.93 -40.07
CA LEU A 9 8.51 -56.54 -38.75
C LEU A 9 8.42 -55.01 -38.55
N ARG A 10 7.43 -54.64 -37.73
CA ARG A 10 7.37 -53.58 -36.71
C ARG A 10 8.44 -52.48 -36.77
N ALA A 11 8.04 -51.27 -37.15
CA ALA A 11 8.77 -50.04 -36.89
C ALA A 11 8.12 -49.25 -35.74
N ILE A 12 8.83 -49.31 -34.61
CA ILE A 12 9.01 -48.39 -33.47
C ILE A 12 8.24 -47.06 -33.55
N GLY A 13 7.49 -46.78 -32.48
CA GLY A 13 6.74 -45.54 -32.28
C GLY A 13 7.62 -44.32 -32.01
N VAL A 14 7.09 -43.16 -32.41
CA VAL A 14 7.56 -41.85 -31.95
C VAL A 14 6.34 -41.09 -31.45
N SER A 15 6.16 -41.06 -30.13
CA SER A 15 5.22 -40.17 -29.47
C SER A 15 5.80 -38.76 -29.50
N VAL A 16 5.22 -37.87 -30.30
CA VAL A 16 5.54 -36.44 -30.26
C VAL A 16 4.86 -35.84 -29.03
N ALA A 17 5.65 -35.64 -27.97
CA ALA A 17 5.23 -34.83 -26.82
C ALA A 17 5.22 -33.35 -27.26
N ILE A 18 4.05 -32.75 -27.32
CA ILE A 18 3.89 -31.30 -27.48
C ILE A 18 4.31 -30.67 -26.13
N ALA A 19 5.53 -30.16 -26.07
CA ALA A 19 5.98 -29.33 -24.97
C ALA A 19 5.21 -28.00 -25.03
N VAL A 20 4.30 -27.79 -24.08
CA VAL A 20 3.70 -26.48 -23.83
C VAL A 20 4.81 -25.60 -23.26
N VAL A 21 5.40 -24.74 -24.10
CA VAL A 21 6.26 -23.66 -23.64
C VAL A 21 5.38 -22.71 -22.84
N GLY A 22 5.48 -22.79 -21.52
CA GLY A 22 4.89 -21.80 -20.63
C GLY A 22 5.50 -20.45 -20.97
N VAL A 23 4.70 -19.56 -21.55
CA VAL A 23 5.07 -18.15 -21.67
C VAL A 23 5.09 -17.61 -20.25
N GLY A 24 6.28 -17.55 -19.65
CA GLY A 24 6.50 -16.76 -18.45
C GLY A 24 6.09 -15.33 -18.78
N ALA A 25 5.11 -14.80 -18.06
CA ALA A 25 4.80 -13.39 -18.09
C ALA A 25 6.03 -12.64 -17.57
N ALA A 26 6.91 -12.23 -18.47
CA ALA A 26 7.89 -11.20 -18.17
C ALA A 26 7.08 -9.96 -17.79
N ALA A 27 7.18 -9.53 -16.53
CA ALA A 27 6.66 -8.24 -16.13
C ALA A 27 7.26 -7.19 -17.07
N ALA A 28 6.40 -6.52 -17.85
CA ALA A 28 6.84 -5.42 -18.69
C ALA A 28 7.52 -4.38 -17.80
N PRO A 29 8.64 -3.77 -18.23
CA PRO A 29 9.19 -2.64 -17.50
C PRO A 29 8.10 -1.56 -17.44
N ALA A 30 7.91 -0.92 -16.29
CA ALA A 30 7.03 0.23 -16.15
C ALA A 30 7.49 1.30 -17.17
N GLN A 31 6.76 1.43 -18.28
CA GLN A 31 7.02 2.46 -19.28
C GLN A 31 6.76 3.81 -18.62
N ALA A 32 7.70 4.75 -18.71
CA ALA A 32 7.39 6.14 -18.43
C ALA A 32 6.25 6.53 -19.37
N ALA A 33 5.09 6.90 -18.81
CA ALA A 33 3.94 7.26 -19.61
C ALA A 33 4.29 8.38 -20.61
N SER A 34 3.66 8.35 -21.78
CA SER A 34 3.87 9.31 -22.85
C SER A 34 3.50 10.70 -22.36
N ARG A 35 4.48 11.62 -22.27
CA ARG A 35 4.28 13.01 -21.84
C ARG A 35 3.60 13.86 -22.93
N ASP A 36 2.37 13.54 -23.27
CA ASP A 36 1.67 14.05 -24.45
C ASP A 36 0.57 15.10 -24.18
N GLY A 37 0.31 15.41 -22.90
CA GLY A 37 -0.70 16.39 -22.51
C GLY A 37 -2.13 15.84 -22.54
N VAL A 38 -2.32 14.54 -22.72
CA VAL A 38 -3.59 13.85 -22.50
C VAL A 38 -3.54 13.21 -21.12
N CYS A 39 -4.65 13.26 -20.38
CA CYS A 39 -4.71 12.60 -19.08
C CYS A 39 -5.27 11.18 -19.25
N ASP A 40 -4.39 10.20 -19.44
CA ASP A 40 -4.73 8.81 -19.72
C ASP A 40 -4.94 7.95 -18.47
N SER A 41 -5.43 6.74 -18.68
CA SER A 41 -5.57 5.76 -17.60
C SER A 41 -4.19 5.37 -17.06
N GLY A 42 -4.02 5.43 -15.73
CA GLY A 42 -2.74 5.14 -15.08
C GLY A 42 -1.92 6.38 -14.75
N GLU A 43 -2.36 7.58 -15.12
CA GLU A 43 -1.61 8.82 -14.94
C GLU A 43 -2.16 9.72 -13.84
N PHE A 44 -1.29 10.58 -13.33
CA PHE A 44 -1.65 11.68 -12.45
C PHE A 44 -1.43 13.01 -13.18
N CYS A 45 -2.49 13.80 -13.34
CA CYS A 45 -2.48 14.93 -14.26
C CYS A 45 -2.72 16.25 -13.54
N TYR A 46 -1.88 17.23 -13.81
CA TYR A 46 -2.05 18.61 -13.39
C TYR A 46 -2.70 19.45 -14.48
N TYR A 47 -3.48 20.43 -14.05
CA TYR A 47 -4.07 21.46 -14.89
C TYR A 47 -3.60 22.83 -14.42
N TYR A 48 -3.27 23.69 -15.38
CA TYR A 48 -2.76 25.03 -15.11
C TYR A 48 -3.77 25.90 -14.35
N ASN A 49 -5.07 25.75 -14.62
CA ASN A 49 -6.12 26.49 -13.92
C ASN A 49 -6.94 25.59 -12.99
N SER A 50 -7.73 26.23 -12.13
CA SER A 50 -8.77 25.55 -11.35
C SER A 50 -9.84 24.95 -12.28
N ASP A 51 -10.64 24.05 -11.73
CA ASP A 51 -11.77 23.41 -12.40
C ASP A 51 -11.35 22.63 -13.66
N PHE A 52 -10.13 22.07 -13.63
CA PHE A 52 -9.58 21.20 -14.67
C PHE A 52 -9.44 21.91 -16.02
N ALA A 53 -9.19 23.22 -15.99
CA ALA A 53 -9.04 24.05 -17.18
C ALA A 53 -7.58 24.37 -17.50
N GLY A 54 -7.33 24.83 -18.73
CA GLY A 54 -6.00 25.18 -19.22
C GLY A 54 -5.21 23.97 -19.72
N SER A 55 -3.91 24.19 -19.93
CA SER A 55 -2.98 23.17 -20.38
C SER A 55 -2.76 22.09 -19.31
N VAL A 56 -2.42 20.88 -19.76
CA VAL A 56 -2.34 19.65 -18.97
C VAL A 56 -0.90 19.14 -18.92
N SER A 57 -0.52 18.62 -17.77
CA SER A 57 0.74 17.92 -17.53
C SER A 57 0.45 16.56 -16.90
N ASP A 58 0.69 15.48 -17.62
CA ASP A 58 0.34 14.09 -17.31
C ASP A 58 1.54 13.28 -16.78
N HIS A 59 1.43 12.57 -15.66
CA HIS A 59 2.59 11.92 -15.03
C HIS A 59 2.32 10.45 -14.74
N GLY A 60 3.14 9.56 -15.31
CA GLY A 60 3.06 8.12 -15.06
C GLY A 60 3.92 7.60 -13.90
N SER A 61 4.62 8.46 -13.17
CA SER A 61 5.56 8.05 -12.11
C SER A 61 5.70 9.11 -11.02
N SER A 62 6.22 8.71 -9.86
CA SER A 62 6.58 9.64 -8.78
C SER A 62 7.66 10.61 -9.23
N LEU A 63 7.48 11.89 -8.93
CA LEU A 63 8.46 12.93 -9.22
C LEU A 63 8.83 13.66 -7.93
N ALA A 64 10.09 13.50 -7.51
CA ALA A 64 10.65 14.19 -6.35
C ALA A 64 10.90 15.69 -6.63
N ASP A 65 11.09 16.10 -7.87
CA ASP A 65 11.15 17.51 -8.26
C ASP A 65 10.60 17.70 -9.67
N TYR A 66 9.72 18.69 -9.83
CA TYR A 66 9.23 19.09 -11.16
C TYR A 66 10.23 19.93 -11.94
N GLY A 67 11.30 20.42 -11.29
CA GLY A 67 12.24 21.36 -11.88
C GLY A 67 11.68 22.77 -12.00
N ALA A 68 12.55 23.78 -11.89
CA ALA A 68 12.13 25.19 -11.82
C ALA A 68 12.13 25.90 -13.18
N THR A 69 12.95 25.43 -14.14
CA THR A 69 13.19 26.14 -15.40
C THR A 69 13.28 25.17 -16.57
N GLN A 70 12.86 25.62 -17.75
CA GLN A 70 13.14 24.94 -19.01
C GLN A 70 14.65 24.93 -19.32
N PRO A 71 15.14 23.93 -20.07
CA PRO A 71 14.39 22.84 -20.72
C PRO A 71 14.17 21.63 -19.80
N THR A 72 14.60 21.70 -18.55
CA THR A 72 14.67 20.52 -17.66
C THR A 72 13.44 20.33 -16.77
N CYS A 73 12.57 21.33 -16.66
CA CYS A 73 11.34 21.21 -15.89
C CYS A 73 10.29 20.37 -16.62
N TYR A 74 9.41 19.75 -15.85
CA TYR A 74 8.16 19.21 -16.36
C TYR A 74 7.23 20.38 -16.67
N GLU A 75 6.73 20.42 -17.90
CA GLU A 75 5.87 21.51 -18.41
C GLU A 75 4.45 21.04 -18.72
N PHE A 76 3.51 21.97 -18.75
CA PHE A 76 2.18 21.70 -19.33
C PHE A 76 2.29 21.61 -20.85
N LYS A 77 1.78 20.52 -21.43
CA LYS A 77 2.03 20.11 -22.82
C LYS A 77 0.88 20.42 -23.77
N SER A 78 -0.36 20.23 -23.33
CA SER A 78 -1.52 20.38 -24.21
C SER A 78 -1.80 21.84 -24.57
N ALA A 79 -2.57 22.06 -25.64
CA ALA A 79 -2.94 23.40 -26.06
C ALA A 79 -3.79 24.12 -25.00
N GLY A 80 -3.51 25.40 -24.75
CA GLY A 80 -4.30 26.25 -23.87
C GLY A 80 -3.45 27.09 -22.91
N ASN A 81 -4.13 27.83 -22.02
CA ASN A 81 -3.46 28.66 -21.02
C ASN A 81 -2.49 27.84 -20.18
N GLY A 82 -1.24 28.30 -20.09
CA GLY A 82 -0.17 27.62 -19.35
C GLY A 82 0.70 26.67 -20.17
N GLN A 83 0.44 26.48 -21.46
CA GLN A 83 1.27 25.63 -22.32
C GLN A 83 2.74 26.08 -22.29
N GLY A 84 3.67 25.13 -22.09
CA GLY A 84 5.10 25.38 -21.97
C GLY A 84 5.55 25.95 -20.63
N VAL A 85 4.63 26.25 -19.70
CA VAL A 85 5.00 26.70 -18.35
C VAL A 85 5.42 25.49 -17.51
N CYS A 86 6.47 25.64 -16.70
CA CYS A 86 6.87 24.62 -15.74
C CYS A 86 5.77 24.37 -14.69
N VAL A 87 5.49 23.10 -14.37
CA VAL A 87 4.45 22.68 -13.41
C VAL A 87 4.71 23.25 -12.01
N LYS A 88 5.98 23.31 -11.60
CA LYS A 88 6.40 23.79 -10.28
C LYS A 88 5.79 25.15 -9.99
N ASN A 89 5.01 25.23 -8.91
CA ASN A 89 4.31 26.43 -8.45
C ASN A 89 3.29 27.03 -9.45
N ASN A 90 2.82 26.25 -10.42
CA ASN A 90 1.86 26.74 -11.42
C ASN A 90 0.63 25.84 -11.59
N ALA A 91 0.58 24.65 -11.00
CA ALA A 91 -0.61 23.81 -11.07
C ALA A 91 -1.69 24.25 -10.07
N ALA A 92 -2.94 24.28 -10.52
CA ALA A 92 -4.08 24.73 -9.71
C ALA A 92 -5.15 23.65 -9.46
N SER A 93 -5.25 22.64 -10.31
CA SER A 93 -6.11 21.49 -10.09
C SER A 93 -5.47 20.21 -10.63
N ALA A 94 -6.01 19.06 -10.24
CA ALA A 94 -5.45 17.77 -10.62
C ALA A 94 -6.54 16.69 -10.80
N TRP A 95 -6.23 15.73 -11.66
CA TRP A 95 -7.00 14.51 -11.84
C TRP A 95 -6.10 13.30 -11.61
N ASN A 96 -6.47 12.47 -10.64
CA ASN A 96 -5.80 11.20 -10.41
C ASN A 96 -6.50 10.07 -11.19
N ARG A 97 -5.91 9.64 -12.31
CA ARG A 97 -6.34 8.47 -13.07
C ARG A 97 -5.49 7.23 -12.78
N THR A 98 -4.64 7.28 -11.76
CA THR A 98 -3.89 6.12 -11.26
C THR A 98 -4.78 5.19 -10.43
N GLY A 99 -4.30 3.98 -10.15
CA GLY A 99 -4.97 3.01 -9.27
C GLY A 99 -4.75 3.23 -7.77
N SER A 100 -4.06 4.31 -7.36
CA SER A 100 -3.71 4.58 -5.96
C SER A 100 -3.99 6.04 -5.58
N THR A 101 -3.97 6.34 -4.29
CA THR A 101 -4.03 7.74 -3.82
C THR A 101 -2.68 8.40 -4.07
N ILE A 102 -2.68 9.56 -4.73
CA ILE A 102 -1.47 10.36 -4.95
C ILE A 102 -1.43 11.51 -3.95
N ARG A 103 -0.26 11.69 -3.31
CA ARG A 103 0.02 12.83 -2.44
C ARG A 103 0.80 13.88 -3.21
N VAL A 104 0.25 15.09 -3.24
CA VAL A 104 0.91 16.28 -3.77
C VAL A 104 1.58 17.02 -2.62
N TYR A 105 2.81 17.50 -2.84
CA TYR A 105 3.63 18.16 -1.85
C TYR A 105 3.97 19.59 -2.26
N TYR A 106 4.08 20.46 -1.26
CA TYR A 106 4.43 21.85 -1.42
C TYR A 106 5.88 22.02 -1.90
N ASN A 107 6.81 21.26 -1.31
CA ASN A 107 8.23 21.32 -1.66
C ASN A 107 8.66 20.15 -2.56
N SER A 108 9.84 20.30 -3.16
CA SER A 108 10.58 19.18 -3.75
C SER A 108 10.95 18.16 -2.67
N ASP A 109 11.43 17.00 -3.10
CA ASP A 109 11.86 15.88 -2.26
C ASP A 109 10.78 15.40 -1.29
N PHE A 110 9.51 15.53 -1.69
CA PHE A 110 8.33 15.11 -0.93
C PHE A 110 8.20 15.81 0.44
N GLY A 111 8.60 17.08 0.52
CA GLY A 111 8.55 17.87 1.74
C GLY A 111 7.37 18.84 1.85
N GLY A 112 7.12 19.33 3.08
CA GLY A 112 6.18 20.42 3.34
C GLY A 112 4.71 20.01 3.46
N ALA A 113 3.81 20.96 3.25
CA ALA A 113 2.36 20.74 3.30
C ALA A 113 1.91 19.81 2.16
N THR A 114 0.82 19.07 2.39
CA THR A 114 0.40 18.00 1.48
C THR A 114 -1.10 18.02 1.21
N GLN A 115 -1.49 17.49 0.05
CA GLN A 115 -2.88 17.15 -0.25
C GLN A 115 -2.95 15.77 -0.90
N ASP A 116 -3.80 14.90 -0.35
CA ASP A 116 -4.05 13.57 -0.88
C ASP A 116 -5.23 13.59 -1.85
N ILE A 117 -5.06 12.91 -2.98
CA ILE A 117 -6.03 12.86 -4.07
C ILE A 117 -6.31 11.39 -4.35
N ALA A 118 -7.50 10.94 -3.95
CA ALA A 118 -7.91 9.55 -4.11
C ALA A 118 -7.89 9.10 -5.58
N SER A 119 -7.74 7.80 -5.82
CA SER A 119 -7.85 7.22 -7.16
C SER A 119 -9.20 7.61 -7.80
N GLY A 120 -9.15 8.03 -9.06
CA GLY A 120 -10.29 8.52 -9.83
C GLY A 120 -10.71 9.97 -9.53
N ALA A 121 -10.21 10.58 -8.45
CA ALA A 121 -10.69 11.89 -8.01
C ALA A 121 -10.16 13.04 -8.89
N LYS A 122 -11.06 13.99 -9.15
CA LYS A 122 -10.79 15.30 -9.73
C LYS A 122 -10.92 16.35 -8.62
N VAL A 123 -9.85 17.09 -8.33
CA VAL A 123 -9.86 18.10 -7.27
C VAL A 123 -9.21 19.42 -7.69
N ASN A 124 -9.76 20.52 -7.19
CA ASN A 124 -8.98 21.76 -7.05
C ASN A 124 -7.95 21.56 -5.94
N LEU A 125 -6.71 22.01 -6.17
CA LEU A 125 -5.73 22.07 -5.10
C LEU A 125 -6.18 23.09 -4.06
N ASN A 126 -5.99 22.78 -2.79
CA ASN A 126 -6.35 23.65 -1.69
C ASN A 126 -5.51 24.94 -1.72
N ALA A 127 -5.91 25.93 -0.92
CA ALA A 127 -5.26 27.25 -0.93
C ALA A 127 -3.74 27.21 -0.64
N THR A 128 -3.26 26.19 0.06
CA THR A 128 -1.83 26.02 0.37
C THR A 128 -1.05 25.46 -0.82
N LEU A 129 -1.63 24.53 -1.59
CA LEU A 129 -0.93 23.78 -2.65
C LEU A 129 -1.18 24.34 -4.05
N LYS A 130 -2.29 25.06 -4.27
CA LYS A 130 -2.57 25.74 -5.53
C LYS A 130 -1.43 26.72 -5.82
N ASN A 131 -0.82 26.57 -6.99
CA ASN A 131 0.32 27.35 -7.45
C ASN A 131 1.55 27.30 -6.51
N ASN A 132 1.65 26.26 -5.67
CA ASN A 132 2.78 26.09 -4.75
C ASN A 132 3.10 24.60 -4.57
N ASN A 133 3.10 23.83 -5.65
CA ASN A 133 3.39 22.39 -5.64
C ASN A 133 4.68 22.09 -6.41
N ALA A 134 5.43 21.12 -5.92
CA ALA A 134 6.78 20.84 -6.44
C ALA A 134 7.15 19.36 -6.54
N SER A 135 6.40 18.46 -5.90
CA SER A 135 6.60 17.01 -6.02
C SER A 135 5.32 16.21 -5.77
N HIS A 136 5.28 14.97 -6.26
CA HIS A 136 4.21 14.02 -5.98
C HIS A 136 4.69 12.58 -6.02
N GLN A 137 4.02 11.74 -5.24
CA GLN A 137 4.21 10.29 -5.24
C GLN A 137 2.91 9.62 -4.79
N PRO A 138 2.74 8.30 -4.99
CA PRO A 138 1.78 7.54 -4.22
C PRO A 138 1.89 7.93 -2.76
N ALA A 139 0.75 8.28 -2.14
CA ALA A 139 0.72 8.60 -0.74
C ALA A 139 1.31 7.40 0.02
N PRO A 140 2.31 7.58 0.91
CA PRO A 140 2.74 6.51 1.81
C PRO A 140 1.48 5.96 2.47
N THR A 141 1.29 4.63 2.46
CA THR A 141 0.08 3.86 2.82
C THR A 141 -0.49 4.21 4.20
N GLY A 142 -0.97 5.44 4.35
CA GLY A 142 -0.70 6.11 5.61
C GLY A 142 -1.02 7.59 5.60
N GLY A 143 -2.32 7.80 5.77
CA GLY A 143 -3.04 9.05 5.64
C GLY A 143 -4.29 8.75 4.82
N GLY A 144 -5.29 8.13 5.44
CA GLY A 144 -6.59 7.88 4.80
C GLY A 144 -6.79 6.54 4.07
N GLY A 145 -5.86 5.58 4.17
CA GLY A 145 -6.15 4.20 3.77
C GLY A 145 -7.17 3.57 4.72
N SER A 146 -8.16 2.86 4.18
CA SER A 146 -9.01 1.96 4.96
C SER A 146 -8.67 0.53 4.55
N TYR A 147 -8.35 -0.32 5.51
CA TYR A 147 -8.27 -1.75 5.25
C TYR A 147 -9.67 -2.35 5.41
N PRO A 148 -10.10 -3.27 4.52
CA PRO A 148 -11.40 -3.94 4.67
C PRO A 148 -11.47 -4.66 6.02
N ALA A 149 -12.45 -4.29 6.84
CA ALA A 149 -12.74 -4.97 8.09
C ALA A 149 -13.41 -6.32 7.79
N LYS A 150 -12.66 -7.40 7.93
CA LYS A 150 -13.15 -8.75 7.66
C LYS A 150 -12.35 -9.78 8.47
N ASP A 151 -13.02 -10.85 8.86
CA ASP A 151 -12.35 -12.06 9.32
C ASP A 151 -11.86 -12.89 8.12
N ASP A 152 -10.78 -12.43 7.51
CA ASP A 152 -10.07 -13.08 6.41
C ASP A 152 -8.81 -13.83 6.87
N TYR A 153 -8.68 -14.00 8.18
CA TYR A 153 -7.62 -14.76 8.81
C TYR A 153 -7.67 -16.26 8.40
N PRO A 154 -6.58 -16.82 7.87
CA PRO A 154 -6.57 -18.19 7.33
C PRO A 154 -6.77 -19.27 8.40
N TYR A 155 -6.52 -18.95 9.68
CA TYR A 155 -6.69 -19.87 10.80
C TYR A 155 -7.89 -19.52 11.68
N ARG A 156 -8.90 -18.84 11.14
CA ARG A 156 -10.17 -18.59 11.85
C ARG A 156 -10.73 -19.89 12.44
N GLY A 157 -11.13 -19.84 13.71
CA GLY A 157 -11.65 -21.01 14.45
C GLY A 157 -10.58 -22.03 14.89
N GLN A 158 -9.30 -21.86 14.55
CA GLN A 158 -8.22 -22.72 15.05
C GLN A 158 -7.61 -22.11 16.32
N THR A 159 -7.62 -22.88 17.41
CA THR A 159 -7.16 -22.42 18.74
C THR A 159 -5.91 -23.15 19.23
N THR A 160 -5.35 -24.07 18.43
CA THR A 160 -4.20 -24.89 18.78
C THR A 160 -3.13 -24.86 17.69
N GLY A 161 -1.88 -25.07 18.10
CA GLY A 161 -0.72 -25.10 17.21
C GLY A 161 -0.14 -23.71 16.88
N VAL A 162 1.04 -23.76 16.26
CA VAL A 162 1.81 -22.58 15.84
C VAL A 162 1.60 -22.38 14.34
N ASP A 163 1.47 -21.13 13.91
CA ASP A 163 1.36 -20.74 12.51
C ASP A 163 2.74 -20.59 11.82
N PRO A 164 2.79 -20.43 10.48
CA PRO A 164 4.05 -20.26 9.75
C PRO A 164 4.85 -18.99 10.09
N TRP A 165 4.28 -18.02 10.82
CA TRP A 165 4.98 -16.82 11.29
C TRP A 165 5.29 -16.89 12.79
N ASN A 166 5.28 -18.11 13.35
CA ASN A 166 5.73 -18.48 14.69
C ASN A 166 4.93 -17.88 15.86
N PHE A 167 3.64 -17.62 15.66
CA PHE A 167 2.70 -17.30 16.75
C PHE A 167 1.68 -18.45 16.96
N TYR A 168 1.05 -18.49 18.13
CA TYR A 168 -0.04 -19.44 18.38
C TYR A 168 -1.30 -19.02 17.64
N LYS A 169 -1.90 -19.95 16.90
CA LYS A 169 -3.10 -19.70 16.11
C LYS A 169 -4.26 -19.21 16.98
N GLY A 170 -5.10 -18.35 16.40
CA GLY A 170 -6.27 -17.81 17.08
C GLY A 170 -5.93 -16.86 18.23
N GLN A 171 -4.69 -16.34 18.31
CA GLN A 171 -4.30 -15.29 19.25
C GLN A 171 -4.19 -13.93 18.57
N CYS A 172 -4.28 -12.86 19.36
CA CYS A 172 -4.16 -11.48 18.86
C CYS A 172 -2.84 -11.22 18.12
N THR A 173 -1.72 -11.76 18.63
CA THR A 173 -0.39 -11.66 18.03
C THR A 173 -0.33 -12.36 16.68
N SER A 174 -0.93 -13.55 16.57
CA SER A 174 -1.00 -14.30 15.32
C SER A 174 -1.82 -13.59 14.25
N PHE A 175 -3.00 -13.08 14.62
CA PHE A 175 -3.83 -12.31 13.70
C PHE A 175 -3.13 -11.02 13.25
N ALA A 176 -2.57 -10.23 14.19
CA ALA A 176 -1.89 -8.98 13.86
C ALA A 176 -0.68 -9.22 12.97
N ALA A 177 0.09 -10.28 13.21
CA ALA A 177 1.21 -10.66 12.37
C ALA A 177 0.77 -11.05 10.96
N TRP A 178 -0.29 -11.86 10.84
CA TRP A 178 -0.89 -12.18 9.56
C TRP A 178 -1.35 -10.92 8.81
N ALA A 179 -2.02 -9.99 9.48
CA ALA A 179 -2.52 -8.77 8.87
C ALA A 179 -1.38 -7.88 8.36
N VAL A 180 -0.28 -7.75 9.12
CA VAL A 180 0.93 -7.06 8.66
C VAL A 180 1.51 -7.73 7.41
N ARG A 181 1.61 -9.07 7.41
CA ARG A 181 2.13 -9.83 6.26
C ARG A 181 1.26 -9.70 5.03
N SER A 182 -0.05 -9.86 5.16
CA SER A 182 -0.97 -9.93 4.02
C SER A 182 -1.37 -8.56 3.49
N ARG A 183 -1.47 -7.56 4.37
CA ARG A 183 -2.01 -6.23 4.03
C ARG A 183 -0.92 -5.19 3.78
N LEU A 184 0.29 -5.39 4.32
CA LEU A 184 1.43 -4.47 4.14
C LEU A 184 2.57 -5.07 3.32
N ASP A 185 2.48 -6.36 2.93
CA ASP A 185 3.57 -7.09 2.26
C ASP A 185 4.89 -7.11 3.05
N VAL A 186 4.80 -7.05 4.38
CA VAL A 186 5.95 -7.13 5.27
C VAL A 186 6.07 -8.55 5.78
N ALA A 187 7.18 -9.24 5.52
CA ALA A 187 7.41 -10.61 5.93
C ALA A 187 7.59 -10.80 7.47
N PHE A 188 6.85 -10.05 8.29
CA PHE A 188 6.87 -10.04 9.74
C PHE A 188 6.59 -11.41 10.35
N HIS A 189 7.34 -11.79 11.38
CA HIS A 189 7.15 -13.02 12.14
C HIS A 189 7.66 -12.83 13.58
N ASN A 190 7.47 -13.83 14.44
CA ASN A 190 7.83 -13.73 15.86
C ASN A 190 9.34 -13.50 16.15
N TYR A 191 10.19 -13.61 15.13
CA TYR A 191 11.63 -13.30 15.21
C TYR A 191 12.05 -12.36 14.07
N TYR A 192 11.51 -11.15 14.04
CA TYR A 192 11.72 -10.23 12.92
C TYR A 192 12.83 -9.20 13.22
N ASP A 193 13.66 -8.91 12.21
CA ASP A 193 14.81 -7.98 12.31
C ASP A 193 15.77 -8.30 13.47
N GLY A 194 16.04 -9.59 13.71
CA GLY A 194 16.95 -10.06 14.76
C GLY A 194 16.40 -9.92 16.18
N VAL A 195 15.12 -9.58 16.34
CA VAL A 195 14.47 -9.39 17.64
C VAL A 195 13.35 -10.41 17.82
N HIS A 196 13.25 -11.00 19.01
CA HIS A 196 12.11 -11.83 19.39
C HIS A 196 10.95 -10.97 19.92
N TRP A 197 9.77 -11.08 19.32
CA TRP A 197 8.63 -10.20 19.60
C TRP A 197 7.73 -10.71 20.74
N GLY A 198 7.41 -12.01 20.75
CA GLY A 198 6.70 -12.68 21.83
C GLY A 198 5.30 -12.12 22.12
N ASN A 199 5.02 -11.92 23.41
CA ASN A 199 3.73 -11.43 23.88
C ASN A 199 3.44 -10.00 23.45
N ALA A 200 2.16 -9.67 23.28
CA ALA A 200 1.70 -8.37 22.79
C ALA A 200 2.23 -7.17 23.61
N ASN A 201 2.33 -7.28 24.93
CA ASN A 201 2.91 -6.23 25.79
C ASN A 201 4.41 -5.94 25.53
N ASN A 202 5.13 -6.83 24.84
CA ASN A 202 6.53 -6.63 24.47
C ASN A 202 6.69 -6.01 23.07
N TRP A 203 5.66 -6.03 22.21
CA TRP A 203 5.80 -5.66 20.79
C TRP A 203 6.31 -4.23 20.58
N ALA A 204 5.88 -3.26 21.39
CA ALA A 204 6.38 -1.90 21.28
C ALA A 204 7.88 -1.78 21.62
N ASN A 205 8.38 -2.58 22.56
CA ASN A 205 9.81 -2.61 22.89
C ASN A 205 10.60 -3.35 21.80
N ALA A 206 10.08 -4.50 21.33
CA ALA A 206 10.68 -5.25 20.24
C ALA A 206 10.79 -4.41 18.95
N ALA A 207 9.74 -3.67 18.59
CA ALA A 207 9.74 -2.75 17.46
C ALA A 207 10.86 -1.70 17.57
N ARG A 208 11.00 -1.05 18.74
CA ARG A 208 12.08 -0.08 18.96
C ARG A 208 13.46 -0.70 18.84
N SER A 209 13.66 -1.90 19.40
CA SER A 209 14.93 -2.64 19.28
C SER A 209 15.24 -3.04 17.83
N ALA A 210 14.21 -3.31 17.02
CA ALA A 210 14.33 -3.60 15.59
C ALA A 210 14.47 -2.33 14.72
N GLY A 211 14.49 -1.13 15.31
CA GLY A 211 14.54 0.13 14.56
C GLY A 211 13.22 0.52 13.87
N ILE A 212 12.11 -0.12 14.23
CA ILE A 212 10.77 0.17 13.73
C ILE A 212 10.13 1.28 14.58
N PRO A 213 9.68 2.39 13.99
CA PRO A 213 9.08 3.49 14.74
C PRO A 213 7.81 3.10 15.50
N VAL A 214 7.68 3.64 16.72
CA VAL A 214 6.47 3.54 17.55
C VAL A 214 5.94 4.93 17.86
N TYR A 215 4.69 5.18 17.52
CA TYR A 215 4.02 6.47 17.68
C TYR A 215 2.98 6.43 18.80
N GLY A 216 2.61 7.63 19.30
CA GLY A 216 1.45 7.80 20.19
C GLY A 216 0.14 8.10 19.43
N SER A 217 0.21 8.34 18.13
CA SER A 217 -0.93 8.64 17.26
C SER A 217 -1.15 7.52 16.23
N PRO A 218 -2.40 7.04 16.05
CA PRO A 218 -2.70 5.96 15.12
C PRO A 218 -2.60 6.40 13.66
N LYS A 219 -2.32 5.43 12.79
CA LYS A 219 -2.48 5.49 11.35
C LYS A 219 -3.03 4.14 10.90
N ALA A 220 -3.87 4.12 9.87
CA ALA A 220 -4.24 2.86 9.23
C ALA A 220 -2.99 2.11 8.76
N GLY A 221 -2.97 0.80 8.99
CA GLY A 221 -1.80 -0.06 8.78
C GLY A 221 -0.89 -0.19 9.99
N ASP A 222 -1.02 0.67 11.00
CA ASP A 222 -0.26 0.49 12.24
C ASP A 222 -0.77 -0.75 13.01
N VAL A 223 0.12 -1.35 13.80
CA VAL A 223 -0.30 -2.27 14.87
C VAL A 223 -0.47 -1.48 16.16
N ALA A 224 -1.70 -1.43 16.66
CA ALA A 224 -2.05 -0.83 17.94
C ALA A 224 -1.69 -1.78 19.08
N VAL A 225 -1.00 -1.29 20.10
CA VAL A 225 -0.50 -2.06 21.26
C VAL A 225 -1.14 -1.53 22.54
N ARG A 226 -1.65 -2.47 23.34
CA ARG A 226 -2.14 -2.25 24.70
C ARG A 226 -1.26 -3.05 25.66
N LEU A 227 -0.67 -2.37 26.63
CA LEU A 227 0.24 -3.00 27.59
C LEU A 227 -0.48 -3.72 28.74
N GLY A 228 -1.71 -3.29 29.07
CA GLY A 228 -2.50 -3.83 30.17
C GLY A 228 -2.94 -5.29 29.96
N GLY A 229 -2.98 -6.05 31.05
CA GLY A 229 -3.27 -7.49 31.09
C GLY A 229 -2.00 -8.35 31.09
N THR A 230 -2.13 -9.64 31.46
CA THR A 230 -0.98 -10.56 31.63
C THR A 230 -0.08 -10.65 30.40
N PHE A 231 -0.65 -10.61 29.20
CA PHE A 231 0.08 -10.74 27.94
C PHE A 231 0.04 -9.47 27.07
N GLY A 232 -0.63 -8.40 27.54
CA GLY A 232 -1.01 -7.27 26.69
C GLY A 232 -2.01 -7.64 25.61
N HIS A 233 -2.16 -6.77 24.62
CA HIS A 233 -3.00 -7.02 23.44
C HIS A 233 -2.53 -6.20 22.24
N VAL A 234 -2.70 -6.76 21.04
CA VAL A 234 -2.39 -6.07 19.78
C VAL A 234 -3.55 -6.20 18.79
N ALA A 235 -3.72 -5.17 17.99
CA ALA A 235 -4.76 -5.10 16.97
C ALA A 235 -4.22 -4.37 15.73
N PHE A 236 -4.79 -4.65 14.56
CA PHE A 236 -4.40 -3.99 13.31
C PHE A 236 -5.32 -2.79 13.06
N VAL A 237 -4.76 -1.59 12.90
CA VAL A 237 -5.54 -0.37 12.66
C VAL A 237 -6.04 -0.37 11.22
N THR A 238 -7.35 -0.47 11.03
CA THR A 238 -7.95 -0.49 9.69
C THR A 238 -8.20 0.92 9.17
N ARG A 239 -8.57 1.87 10.03
CA ARG A 239 -8.92 3.25 9.65
C ARG A 239 -8.69 4.22 10.81
N VAL A 240 -8.40 5.48 10.51
CA VAL A 240 -8.45 6.59 11.49
C VAL A 240 -9.57 7.54 11.08
N ASN A 241 -10.46 7.87 12.01
CA ASN A 241 -11.63 8.71 11.79
C ASN A 241 -11.28 10.19 12.00
N SER A 242 -12.04 11.08 11.36
CA SER A 242 -11.84 12.53 11.45
C SER A 242 -12.03 13.10 12.86
N ASN A 243 -12.81 12.42 13.71
CA ASN A 243 -13.05 12.80 15.10
C ASN A 243 -11.95 12.35 16.08
N GLY A 244 -10.82 11.83 15.59
CA GLY A 244 -9.68 11.38 16.40
C GLY A 244 -9.81 9.96 16.96
N THR A 245 -10.94 9.27 16.75
CA THR A 245 -11.06 7.82 16.99
C THR A 245 -10.45 7.03 15.84
N PHE A 246 -10.27 5.72 16.02
CA PHE A 246 -9.76 4.83 14.99
C PHE A 246 -10.46 3.47 15.06
N GLU A 247 -10.40 2.71 13.97
CA GLU A 247 -10.95 1.37 13.91
C GLU A 247 -9.84 0.32 13.89
N VAL A 248 -10.14 -0.82 14.50
CA VAL A 248 -9.21 -1.95 14.54
C VAL A 248 -9.90 -3.26 14.14
N ASP A 249 -9.13 -4.12 13.47
CA ASP A 249 -9.41 -5.55 13.38
C ASP A 249 -8.55 -6.27 14.41
N GLU A 250 -9.16 -7.19 15.16
CA GLU A 250 -8.46 -7.92 16.21
C GLU A 250 -9.08 -9.29 16.48
N TYR A 251 -8.30 -10.11 17.17
CA TYR A 251 -8.73 -11.37 17.75
C TYR A 251 -8.57 -11.31 19.26
N ASN A 252 -9.45 -11.95 20.03
CA ASN A 252 -9.37 -12.12 21.49
C ASN A 252 -9.87 -10.95 22.34
N TYR A 253 -10.58 -9.99 21.74
CA TYR A 253 -11.26 -8.93 22.50
C TYR A 253 -12.61 -9.39 23.06
N ASN A 254 -13.45 -10.03 22.25
CA ASN A 254 -14.80 -10.49 22.63
C ASN A 254 -14.83 -11.90 23.26
N GLY A 255 -13.67 -12.43 23.68
CA GLY A 255 -13.51 -13.81 24.14
C GLY A 255 -12.38 -14.52 23.41
N GLY A 256 -11.88 -15.63 23.98
CA GLY A 256 -10.73 -16.34 23.45
C GLY A 256 -10.93 -16.77 21.99
N SER A 257 -9.96 -16.45 21.12
CA SER A 257 -9.94 -16.82 19.69
C SER A 257 -11.10 -16.30 18.84
N ALA A 258 -11.78 -15.23 19.28
CA ALA A 258 -12.87 -14.61 18.53
C ALA A 258 -12.43 -13.33 17.82
N TYR A 259 -12.82 -13.20 16.54
CA TYR A 259 -12.66 -11.98 15.76
C TYR A 259 -13.57 -10.86 16.28
N SER A 260 -13.09 -9.63 16.20
CA SER A 260 -13.91 -8.43 16.36
C SER A 260 -13.36 -7.28 15.54
N HIS A 261 -14.27 -6.39 15.13
CA HIS A 261 -13.97 -5.10 14.56
C HIS A 261 -14.66 -4.02 15.38
N ARG A 262 -13.94 -2.96 15.77
CA ARG A 262 -14.52 -1.89 16.59
C ARG A 262 -13.82 -0.55 16.45
N THR A 263 -14.57 0.52 16.74
CA THR A 263 -14.03 1.87 16.94
C THR A 263 -13.45 2.00 18.34
N VAL A 264 -12.29 2.65 18.42
CA VAL A 264 -11.43 2.77 19.60
C VAL A 264 -10.88 4.20 19.70
N SER A 265 -10.44 4.59 20.88
CA SER A 265 -9.74 5.86 21.13
C SER A 265 -8.36 5.61 21.71
N VAL A 266 -7.47 6.59 21.55
CA VAL A 266 -6.13 6.52 22.15
C VAL A 266 -6.27 6.63 23.67
N GLY A 267 -5.59 5.75 24.40
CA GLY A 267 -5.59 5.76 25.86
C GLY A 267 -5.11 4.43 26.46
N THR A 268 -5.15 4.33 27.78
CA THR A 268 -4.59 3.20 28.54
C THR A 268 -5.64 2.29 29.17
N ALA A 269 -6.93 2.58 29.00
CA ALA A 269 -7.99 1.71 29.48
C ALA A 269 -7.97 0.35 28.77
N ASN A 270 -8.62 -0.67 29.36
CA ASN A 270 -8.67 -2.02 28.78
C ASN A 270 -9.30 -2.05 27.38
N SER A 271 -10.18 -1.11 27.04
CA SER A 271 -10.76 -0.98 25.70
C SER A 271 -9.96 -0.10 24.74
N GLN A 272 -8.78 0.41 25.13
CA GLN A 272 -8.01 1.40 24.37
C GLN A 272 -6.60 0.90 24.02
N PHE A 273 -5.92 1.65 23.16
CA PHE A 273 -4.52 1.42 22.80
C PHE A 273 -3.74 2.73 22.91
N SER A 274 -2.47 2.65 23.29
CA SER A 274 -1.63 3.83 23.56
C SER A 274 -0.36 3.90 22.72
N GLN A 275 -0.02 2.84 22.01
CA GLN A 275 1.21 2.75 21.22
C GLN A 275 0.89 2.15 19.84
N PHE A 276 1.49 2.71 18.79
CA PHE A 276 1.20 2.34 17.41
C PHE A 276 2.51 2.05 16.66
N ILE A 277 2.72 0.79 16.30
CA ILE A 277 3.91 0.33 15.59
C ILE A 277 3.68 0.53 14.10
N ARG A 278 4.60 1.21 13.43
CA ARG A 278 4.49 1.53 12.01
C ARG A 278 5.56 0.81 11.21
N PHE A 279 5.14 -0.26 10.55
CA PHE A 279 5.95 -0.94 9.56
C PHE A 279 6.13 -0.05 8.32
N LYS A 280 7.28 -0.18 7.64
CA LYS A 280 7.63 0.60 6.44
C LYS A 280 7.13 -0.09 5.19
#